data_AF-A0A836LYW0-F1
#
_entry.id   AF-A0A836LYW0-F1
#
_cell.length_a   1.000
_cell.length_b   1.000
_cell.length_c   1.000
_cell.angle_alpha   90.00
_cell.angle_beta   90.00
_cell.angle_gamma   90.00
#
_symmetry.space_group_name_H-M   'P 1'
#
loop_
_entity.id
_entity.type
_entity.pdbx_description
1 polymer ?
#
loop_
_entity_poly.entity_id
_entity_poly.type
_entity_poly.pdbx_seq_one_letter_code
_entity_poly.pdbx_strand_id
1 'polypeptide(L)'
;MTVKNFFDAARVIAGGKLTQAQVDDLNKVVEKLAPGGKTTSDDGVNLISGFEGTRFTAYDDGVGIWTIGTGTTVYPNGVKVKKGDTCTAEQAKTYFKHDLAKFEKTVNESVSVPLSQNQFDALVSLTYNIGSGAFKGSTLLKLLNKGDYQGAADQFLVWNKAGGKVMKGLVRRREAERALFLKK
;
A
#
# COMPACT_ATOMS: atom_id res chain seq x y z
N MET A 1 15.67 -10.40 -13.19
CA MET A 1 15.17 -10.82 -14.52
C MET A 1 13.88 -10.04 -14.77
N THR A 2 13.74 -9.33 -15.89
CA THR A 2 12.49 -8.61 -16.22
C THR A 2 11.49 -9.59 -16.83
N VAL A 3 10.18 -9.28 -16.76
CA VAL A 3 9.12 -10.08 -17.42
C VAL A 3 9.43 -10.24 -18.92
N LYS A 4 9.92 -9.17 -19.56
CA LYS A 4 10.36 -9.22 -20.95
C LYS A 4 11.47 -10.25 -21.18
N ASN A 5 12.54 -10.23 -20.38
CA ASN A 5 13.66 -11.17 -20.51
C ASN A 5 13.22 -12.63 -20.26
N PHE A 6 12.23 -12.84 -19.40
CA PHE A 6 11.64 -14.16 -19.17
C PHE A 6 10.88 -14.67 -20.40
N PHE A 7 10.00 -13.85 -20.99
CA PHE A 7 9.25 -14.25 -22.19
C PHE A 7 10.15 -14.43 -23.42
N ASP A 8 11.23 -13.65 -23.52
CA ASP A 8 12.23 -13.82 -24.59
C ASP A 8 12.96 -15.16 -24.46
N ALA A 9 13.36 -15.56 -23.24
CA ALA A 9 13.94 -16.88 -22.98
C ALA A 9 12.94 -18.01 -23.26
N ALA A 10 11.67 -17.85 -22.87
CA ALA A 10 10.62 -18.84 -23.11
C ALA A 10 10.40 -19.09 -24.62
N ARG A 11 10.46 -18.05 -25.46
CA ARG A 11 10.37 -18.18 -26.93
C ARG A 11 11.55 -18.94 -27.53
N VAL A 12 12.76 -18.72 -27.02
CA VAL A 12 13.97 -19.45 -27.46
C VAL A 12 13.83 -20.94 -27.15
N ILE A 13 13.38 -21.28 -25.94
CA ILE A 13 13.17 -22.69 -25.53
C ILE A 13 12.05 -23.35 -26.34
N ALA A 14 10.96 -22.62 -26.61
CA ALA A 14 9.83 -23.13 -27.39
C ALA A 14 10.11 -23.25 -28.91
N GLY A 15 11.29 -22.84 -29.38
CA GLY A 15 11.67 -22.90 -30.81
C GLY A 15 10.91 -21.91 -31.69
N GLY A 16 10.37 -20.82 -31.14
CA GLY A 16 9.65 -19.82 -31.93
C GLY A 16 8.58 -19.04 -31.17
N LYS A 17 7.44 -18.80 -31.82
CA LYS A 17 6.31 -18.06 -31.24
C LYS A 17 5.55 -18.93 -30.23
N LEU A 18 5.18 -18.33 -29.10
CA LEU A 18 4.27 -18.92 -28.13
C LEU A 18 2.82 -18.76 -28.61
N THR A 19 1.98 -19.77 -28.38
CA THR A 19 0.53 -19.65 -28.56
C THR A 19 -0.08 -18.79 -27.46
N GLN A 20 -1.30 -18.28 -27.66
CA GLN A 20 -1.97 -17.47 -26.63
C GLN A 20 -2.17 -18.26 -25.33
N ALA A 21 -2.55 -19.54 -25.41
CA ALA A 21 -2.68 -20.41 -24.24
C ALA A 21 -1.35 -20.56 -23.47
N GLN A 22 -0.23 -20.71 -24.18
CA GLN A 22 1.10 -20.77 -23.56
C GLN A 22 1.49 -19.43 -22.91
N VAL A 23 1.14 -18.31 -23.54
CA VAL A 23 1.34 -16.97 -22.95
C VAL A 23 0.51 -16.82 -21.67
N ASP A 24 -0.74 -17.26 -21.67
CA ASP A 24 -1.63 -17.17 -20.51
C ASP A 24 -1.12 -18.05 -19.35
N ASP A 25 -0.64 -19.26 -19.63
CA ASP A 25 -0.07 -20.13 -18.60
C ASP A 25 1.28 -19.62 -18.09
N LEU A 26 2.13 -19.08 -18.97
CA LEU A 26 3.37 -18.41 -18.56
C LEU A 26 3.08 -17.15 -17.75
N ASN A 27 2.02 -16.40 -18.04
CA ASN A 27 1.59 -15.27 -17.22
C ASN A 27 1.20 -15.73 -15.81
N LYS A 28 0.43 -16.80 -15.65
CA LYS A 28 0.11 -17.37 -14.32
C LYS A 28 1.37 -17.79 -13.56
N VAL A 29 2.35 -18.36 -14.27
CA VAL A 29 3.64 -18.75 -13.68
C VAL A 29 4.45 -17.52 -13.31
N VAL A 30 4.50 -16.48 -14.16
CA VAL A 30 5.14 -15.21 -13.86
C VAL A 30 4.45 -14.50 -12.71
N GLU A 31 3.13 -14.53 -12.58
CA GLU A 31 2.41 -13.96 -11.43
C GLU A 31 2.73 -14.72 -10.14
N LYS A 32 2.93 -16.04 -10.22
CA LYS A 32 3.25 -16.91 -9.09
C LYS A 32 4.73 -16.87 -8.69
N LEU A 33 5.63 -16.61 -9.64
CA LEU A 33 7.09 -16.59 -9.47
C LEU A 33 7.70 -15.20 -9.42
N ALA A 34 7.04 -14.19 -10.01
CA ALA A 34 7.29 -12.82 -9.62
C ALA A 34 7.02 -12.79 -8.12
N PRO A 35 7.92 -12.22 -7.31
CA PRO A 35 7.59 -12.00 -5.92
C PRO A 35 6.31 -11.17 -5.94
N GLY A 36 5.18 -11.79 -5.61
CA GLY A 36 3.93 -11.07 -5.41
C GLY A 36 4.31 -9.92 -4.50
N GLY A 37 4.06 -8.70 -4.97
CA GLY A 37 4.35 -7.51 -4.18
C GLY A 37 3.81 -7.73 -2.78
N LYS A 38 4.53 -7.29 -1.75
CA LYS A 38 4.03 -7.42 -0.38
C LYS A 38 2.64 -6.77 -0.32
N THR A 39 1.78 -7.37 0.49
CA THR A 39 0.50 -6.77 0.89
C THR A 39 0.59 -6.39 2.35
N THR A 40 -0.23 -5.43 2.76
CA THR A 40 -0.22 -4.90 4.12
C THR A 40 -0.67 -6.00 5.08
N SER A 41 0.10 -6.23 6.14
CA SER A 41 -0.26 -7.20 7.18
C SER A 41 -1.46 -6.72 7.99
N ASP A 42 -2.02 -7.60 8.83
CA ASP A 42 -3.06 -7.19 9.78
C ASP A 42 -2.54 -6.15 10.79
N ASP A 43 -1.27 -6.22 11.18
CA ASP A 43 -0.63 -5.22 12.05
C ASP A 43 -0.53 -3.86 11.35
N GLY A 44 -0.16 -3.86 10.06
CA GLY A 44 -0.16 -2.66 9.24
C GLY A 44 -1.55 -2.05 9.09
N VAL A 45 -2.57 -2.88 8.82
CA VAL A 45 -3.97 -2.45 8.77
C VAL A 45 -4.41 -1.84 10.10
N ASN A 46 -4.11 -2.50 11.23
CA ASN A 46 -4.46 -2.01 12.55
C ASN A 46 -3.77 -0.67 12.87
N LEU A 47 -2.50 -0.51 12.49
CA LEU A 47 -1.77 0.75 12.65
C LEU A 47 -2.48 1.88 11.90
N ILE A 48 -2.79 1.68 10.62
CA ILE A 48 -3.39 2.72 9.79
C ILE A 48 -4.80 3.05 10.26
N SER A 49 -5.65 2.04 10.47
CA SER A 49 -7.01 2.22 10.99
C SER A 49 -7.04 2.91 12.35
N GLY A 50 -6.01 2.71 13.19
CA GLY A 50 -5.87 3.43 14.46
C GLY A 50 -5.69 4.95 14.33
N PHE A 51 -5.16 5.43 13.20
CA PHE A 51 -5.02 6.86 12.92
C PHE A 51 -6.21 7.46 12.16
N GLU A 52 -6.85 6.69 11.29
CA GLU A 52 -8.00 7.13 10.50
C GLU A 52 -9.32 7.04 11.29
N GLY A 53 -9.41 6.08 12.21
CA GLY A 53 -10.65 5.69 12.88
C GLY A 53 -11.51 4.76 12.01
N THR A 54 -12.38 3.99 12.68
CA THR A 54 -13.28 3.03 12.03
C THR A 54 -14.73 3.29 12.46
N ARG A 55 -15.65 3.39 11.50
CA ARG A 55 -17.10 3.52 11.76
C ARG A 55 -17.87 2.35 11.17
N PHE A 56 -18.63 1.64 12.01
CA PHE A 56 -19.37 0.43 11.61
C PHE A 56 -20.74 0.70 11.00
N THR A 57 -21.15 1.97 10.95
CA THR A 57 -22.35 2.43 10.29
C THR A 57 -21.97 3.53 9.31
N ALA A 58 -22.56 3.49 8.12
CA ALA A 58 -22.29 4.48 7.09
C ALA A 58 -22.65 5.89 7.57
N TYR A 59 -21.77 6.85 7.27
CA TYR A 59 -21.90 8.25 7.65
C TYR A 59 -21.63 9.16 6.45
N ASP A 60 -22.20 10.35 6.46
CA ASP A 60 -21.86 11.41 5.53
C ASP A 60 -20.52 12.02 5.96
N ASP A 61 -19.54 12.06 5.04
CA ASP A 61 -18.21 12.62 5.29
C ASP A 61 -18.18 14.15 5.40
N GLY A 62 -19.33 14.81 5.24
CA GLY A 62 -19.50 16.26 5.32
C GLY A 62 -19.48 16.94 3.95
N VAL A 63 -19.21 16.20 2.87
CA VAL A 63 -19.32 16.68 1.49
C VAL A 63 -20.34 15.87 0.67
N GLY A 64 -21.19 15.08 1.33
CA GLY A 64 -22.27 14.32 0.71
C GLY A 64 -21.85 12.95 0.20
N ILE A 65 -20.68 12.43 0.59
CA ILE A 65 -20.22 11.10 0.22
C ILE A 65 -20.41 10.14 1.39
N TRP A 66 -21.24 9.12 1.18
CA TRP A 66 -21.42 8.05 2.15
C TRP A 66 -20.14 7.24 2.30
N THR A 67 -19.69 7.11 3.55
CA THR A 67 -18.43 6.47 3.92
C THR A 67 -18.68 5.47 5.05
N ILE A 68 -17.98 4.34 5.05
CA ILE A 68 -18.06 3.31 6.10
C ILE A 68 -16.68 2.70 6.39
N GLY A 69 -16.54 2.00 7.51
CA GLY A 69 -15.30 1.34 7.89
C GLY A 69 -14.18 2.36 8.10
N THR A 70 -13.01 2.09 7.50
CA THR A 70 -11.85 2.99 7.50
C THR A 70 -11.82 3.79 6.20
N GLY A 71 -12.73 4.77 6.06
CA GLY A 71 -12.74 5.67 4.91
C GLY A 71 -13.22 5.07 3.58
N THR A 72 -13.83 3.88 3.58
CA THR A 72 -14.31 3.22 2.35
C THR A 72 -15.57 3.91 1.83
N THR A 73 -15.58 4.25 0.54
CA THR A 73 -16.73 4.85 -0.17
C THR A 73 -17.26 3.97 -1.30
N VAL A 74 -16.46 3.01 -1.75
CA VAL A 74 -16.81 2.00 -2.76
C VAL A 74 -16.30 0.65 -2.26
N TYR A 75 -17.20 -0.32 -2.14
CA TYR A 75 -16.85 -1.67 -1.73
C TYR A 75 -15.98 -2.38 -2.78
N PRO A 76 -15.28 -3.48 -2.43
CA PRO A 76 -14.47 -4.24 -3.38
C PRO A 76 -15.23 -4.76 -4.62
N ASN A 77 -16.56 -4.89 -4.53
CA ASN A 77 -17.42 -5.29 -5.65
C ASN A 77 -17.83 -4.11 -6.56
N GLY A 78 -17.31 -2.91 -6.33
CA GLY A 78 -17.61 -1.70 -7.11
C GLY A 78 -18.89 -0.96 -6.69
N VAL A 79 -19.65 -1.47 -5.72
CA VAL A 79 -20.87 -0.81 -5.23
C VAL A 79 -20.50 0.34 -4.30
N LYS A 80 -21.11 1.50 -4.51
CA LYS A 80 -20.96 2.66 -3.60
C LYS A 80 -21.65 2.39 -2.27
N VAL A 81 -21.03 2.84 -1.18
CA VAL A 81 -21.63 2.85 0.15
C VAL A 81 -22.90 3.70 0.14
N LYS A 82 -23.91 3.28 0.90
CA LYS A 82 -25.21 3.96 1.00
C LYS A 82 -25.58 4.24 2.45
N LYS A 83 -26.49 5.20 2.63
CA LYS A 83 -27.10 5.48 3.93
C LYS A 83 -27.72 4.20 4.51
N GLY A 84 -27.39 3.91 5.78
CA GLY A 84 -27.93 2.76 6.49
C GLY A 84 -27.12 1.47 6.34
N ASP A 85 -26.08 1.46 5.48
CA ASP A 85 -25.15 0.34 5.44
C ASP A 85 -24.45 0.19 6.80
N THR A 86 -24.22 -1.06 7.20
CA THR A 86 -23.45 -1.43 8.39
C THR A 86 -22.42 -2.47 8.03
N CYS A 87 -21.29 -2.51 8.75
CA CYS A 87 -20.27 -3.53 8.56
C CYS A 87 -19.70 -4.05 9.88
N THR A 88 -19.22 -5.30 9.88
CA THR A 88 -18.41 -5.84 10.99
C THR A 88 -16.98 -5.28 10.96
N ALA A 89 -16.20 -5.57 12.00
CA ALA A 89 -14.79 -5.21 12.04
C ALA A 89 -13.98 -5.91 10.93
N GLU A 90 -14.27 -7.17 10.67
CA GLU A 90 -13.62 -7.99 9.64
C GLU A 90 -13.96 -7.49 8.24
N GLN A 91 -15.22 -7.09 8.04
CA GLN A 91 -15.66 -6.45 6.80
C GLN A 91 -14.95 -5.11 6.60
N ALA A 92 -14.90 -4.25 7.61
CA ALA A 92 -14.19 -2.97 7.54
C ALA A 92 -12.70 -3.16 7.19
N LYS A 93 -12.02 -4.15 7.79
CA LYS A 93 -10.64 -4.50 7.44
C LYS A 93 -10.51 -4.98 6.00
N THR A 94 -11.45 -5.81 5.53
CA THR A 94 -11.45 -6.32 4.16
C THR A 94 -11.59 -5.20 3.14
N TYR A 95 -12.53 -4.27 3.38
CA TYR A 95 -12.71 -3.10 2.53
C TYR A 95 -11.47 -2.22 2.52
N PHE A 96 -10.90 -2.01 3.70
CA PHE A 96 -9.72 -1.18 3.82
C PHE A 96 -8.50 -1.78 3.12
N LYS A 97 -8.27 -3.09 3.23
CA LYS A 97 -7.20 -3.79 2.47
C LYS A 97 -7.36 -3.59 0.97
N HIS A 98 -8.58 -3.63 0.45
CA HIS A 98 -8.85 -3.32 -0.95
C HIS A 98 -8.48 -1.86 -1.29
N ASP A 99 -8.84 -0.90 -0.43
CA ASP A 99 -8.50 0.52 -0.61
C ASP A 99 -6.97 0.78 -0.53
N LEU A 100 -6.24 -0.05 0.21
CA LEU A 100 -4.78 0.00 0.34
C LEU A 100 -4.04 -0.46 -0.93
N ALA A 101 -4.67 -1.26 -1.80
CA ALA A 101 -4.01 -1.90 -2.95
C ALA A 101 -3.26 -0.90 -3.86
N LYS A 102 -3.78 0.32 -4.04
CA LYS A 102 -3.11 1.36 -4.84
C LYS A 102 -1.81 1.87 -4.20
N PHE A 103 -1.76 1.91 -2.87
CA PHE A 103 -0.59 2.35 -2.10
C PHE A 103 0.42 1.21 -1.97
N GLU A 104 -0.05 -0.02 -1.77
CA GLU A 104 0.78 -1.22 -1.83
C GLU A 104 1.48 -1.33 -3.19
N LYS A 105 0.74 -1.17 -4.28
CA LYS A 105 1.31 -1.12 -5.63
C LYS A 105 2.36 -0.03 -5.77
N THR A 106 2.07 1.18 -5.24
CA THR A 106 3.03 2.28 -5.25
C THR A 106 4.34 1.91 -4.55
N VAL A 107 4.27 1.32 -3.35
CA VAL A 107 5.46 0.92 -2.58
C VAL A 107 6.22 -0.19 -3.32
N ASN A 108 5.53 -1.23 -3.76
CA ASN A 108 6.13 -2.37 -4.47
C ASN A 108 6.84 -1.96 -5.78
N GLU A 109 6.29 -1.00 -6.52
CA GLU A 109 6.90 -0.52 -7.77
C GLU A 109 8.04 0.47 -7.56
N SER A 110 8.03 1.20 -6.44
CA SER A 110 8.96 2.32 -6.23
C SER A 110 10.19 1.93 -5.41
N VAL A 111 10.08 0.91 -4.54
CA VAL A 111 11.19 0.45 -3.71
C VAL A 111 12.02 -0.60 -4.45
N SER A 112 13.33 -0.37 -4.55
CA SER A 112 14.25 -1.24 -5.30
C SER A 112 15.15 -2.09 -4.41
N VAL A 113 14.95 -2.06 -3.08
CA VAL A 113 15.71 -2.82 -2.09
C VAL A 113 14.80 -3.79 -1.33
N PRO A 114 15.34 -4.87 -0.72
CA PRO A 114 14.55 -5.77 0.11
C PRO A 114 13.89 -5.04 1.28
N LEU A 115 12.65 -5.41 1.59
CA LEU A 115 11.91 -4.93 2.76
C LEU A 115 11.49 -6.10 3.65
N SER A 116 11.53 -5.88 4.97
CA SER A 116 10.76 -6.68 5.92
C SER A 116 9.27 -6.37 5.79
N GLN A 117 8.40 -7.19 6.41
CA GLN A 117 6.96 -6.91 6.42
C GLN A 117 6.66 -5.60 7.18
N ASN A 118 7.29 -5.38 8.34
CA ASN A 118 7.10 -4.16 9.13
C ASN A 118 7.50 -2.89 8.35
N GLN A 119 8.60 -2.96 7.60
CA GLN A 119 9.04 -1.85 6.75
C GLN A 119 8.02 -1.57 5.66
N PHE A 120 7.52 -2.60 4.99
CA PHE A 120 6.49 -2.46 3.97
C PHE A 120 5.21 -1.83 4.53
N ASP A 121 4.71 -2.34 5.67
CA ASP A 121 3.51 -1.84 6.34
C ASP A 121 3.64 -0.35 6.73
N ALA A 122 4.78 0.04 7.28
CA ALA A 122 5.07 1.43 7.63
C ALA A 122 5.09 2.35 6.40
N LEU A 123 5.70 1.90 5.29
CA LEU A 123 5.75 2.66 4.04
C LEU A 123 4.36 2.80 3.42
N VAL A 124 3.53 1.75 3.46
CA VAL A 124 2.14 1.82 3.00
C VAL A 124 1.34 2.81 3.86
N SER A 125 1.50 2.77 5.19
CA SER A 125 0.85 3.72 6.11
C SER A 125 1.20 5.17 5.81
N LEU A 126 2.49 5.45 5.58
CA LEU A 126 2.93 6.78 5.20
C LEU A 126 2.35 7.17 3.84
N THR A 127 2.46 6.29 2.84
CA THR A 127 1.98 6.53 1.46
C THR A 127 0.48 6.79 1.42
N TYR A 128 -0.30 6.08 2.23
CA TYR A 128 -1.73 6.35 2.40
C TYR A 128 -1.99 7.80 2.83
N ASN A 129 -1.21 8.28 3.79
CA ASN A 129 -1.41 9.61 4.36
C ASN A 129 -0.90 10.76 3.48
N ILE A 130 0.28 10.61 2.85
CA ILE A 130 0.90 11.68 2.05
C ILE A 130 0.59 11.59 0.56
N GLY A 131 0.05 10.45 0.11
CA GLY A 131 -0.24 10.14 -1.28
C GLY A 131 0.97 9.62 -2.06
N SER A 132 0.69 8.87 -3.13
CA SER A 132 1.70 8.22 -3.96
C SER A 132 2.70 9.18 -4.62
N GLY A 133 2.25 10.37 -5.04
CA GLY A 133 3.12 11.37 -5.66
C GLY A 133 4.19 11.89 -4.70
N ALA A 134 3.77 12.24 -3.47
CA ALA A 134 4.69 12.70 -2.43
C ALA A 134 5.68 11.61 -2.01
N PHE A 135 5.22 10.36 -1.89
CA PHE A 135 6.07 9.22 -1.58
C PHE A 135 7.15 9.00 -2.66
N LYS A 136 6.75 8.95 -3.94
CA LYS A 136 7.67 8.75 -5.07
C LYS A 136 8.74 9.85 -5.17
N GLY A 137 8.41 11.09 -4.81
CA GLY A 137 9.36 12.22 -4.81
C GLY A 137 10.21 12.36 -3.54
N SER A 138 9.95 11.56 -2.51
CA SER A 138 10.47 11.79 -1.16
C SER A 138 11.97 11.52 -1.01
N THR A 139 12.62 12.27 -0.11
CA THR A 139 13.98 11.94 0.35
C THR A 139 14.02 10.57 1.03
N LEU A 140 12.92 10.18 1.70
CA LEU A 140 12.76 8.86 2.30
C LEU A 140 13.02 7.74 1.29
N LEU A 141 12.29 7.74 0.16
CA LEU A 141 12.44 6.71 -0.87
C LEU A 141 13.84 6.75 -1.49
N LYS A 142 14.41 7.94 -1.70
CA LYS A 142 15.78 8.10 -2.23
C LYS A 142 16.83 7.48 -1.31
N LEU A 143 16.72 7.65 0.00
CA LEU A 143 17.65 7.05 0.98
C LEU A 143 17.43 5.54 1.06
N LEU A 144 16.17 5.10 1.12
CA LEU A 144 15.81 3.69 1.18
C LEU A 144 16.38 2.91 -0.01
N ASN A 145 16.21 3.42 -1.24
CA ASN A 145 16.71 2.77 -2.45
C ASN A 145 18.24 2.78 -2.58
N LYS A 146 18.94 3.56 -1.73
CA LYS A 146 20.41 3.48 -1.57
C LYS A 146 20.83 2.47 -0.49
N GLY A 147 19.88 1.78 0.14
CA GLY A 147 20.12 0.88 1.26
C GLY A 147 20.30 1.59 2.61
N ASP A 148 20.06 2.91 2.67
CA ASP A 148 20.12 3.66 3.92
C ASP A 148 18.77 3.57 4.66
N TYR A 149 18.55 2.43 5.31
CA TYR A 149 17.33 2.15 6.06
C TYR A 149 17.14 3.07 7.26
N GLN A 150 18.22 3.41 7.97
CA GLN A 150 18.15 4.28 9.14
C GLN A 150 17.83 5.72 8.72
N GLY A 151 18.51 6.24 7.70
CA GLY A 151 18.20 7.54 7.13
C GLY A 151 16.78 7.61 6.58
N ALA A 152 16.31 6.55 5.91
CA ALA A 152 14.91 6.45 5.48
C ALA A 152 13.92 6.47 6.66
N ALA A 153 14.22 5.76 7.75
CA ALA A 153 13.40 5.75 8.95
C ALA A 153 13.26 7.15 9.57
N ASP A 154 14.35 7.93 9.61
CA ASP A 154 14.33 9.29 10.15
C ASP A 154 13.56 10.26 9.22
N GLN A 155 13.47 9.97 7.92
CA GLN A 155 12.66 10.74 6.98
C GLN A 155 11.14 10.54 7.15
N PHE A 156 10.66 9.63 7.98
CA PHE A 156 9.23 9.64 8.35
C PHE A 156 8.87 10.93 9.09
N LEU A 157 9.75 11.42 9.97
CA LEU A 157 9.46 12.48 10.94
C LEU A 157 9.22 13.85 10.30
N VAL A 158 9.70 14.08 9.07
CA VAL A 158 9.52 15.36 8.35
C VAL A 158 8.12 15.53 7.76
N TRP A 159 7.36 14.44 7.60
CA TRP A 159 6.00 14.44 7.05
C TRP A 159 4.95 14.73 8.13
N ASN A 160 5.17 15.80 8.90
CA ASN A 160 4.39 16.15 10.09
C ASN A 160 3.54 17.42 9.95
N LYS A 161 3.41 17.95 8.72
CA LYS A 161 2.70 19.21 8.44
C LYS A 161 1.40 18.99 7.66
N ALA A 162 0.37 19.78 7.98
CA ALA A 162 -0.83 19.96 7.17
C ALA A 162 -1.12 21.46 7.05
N GLY A 163 -1.46 21.93 5.84
CA GLY A 163 -1.64 23.38 5.59
C GLY A 163 -0.40 24.22 5.98
N GLY A 164 0.81 23.65 5.82
CA GLY A 164 2.08 24.28 6.20
C GLY A 164 2.41 24.30 7.69
N LYS A 165 1.51 23.86 8.57
CA LYS A 165 1.69 23.87 10.03
C LYS A 165 1.95 22.46 10.57
N VAL A 166 2.82 22.36 11.57
CA VAL A 166 3.09 21.08 12.26
C VAL A 166 1.84 20.64 13.03
N MET A 167 1.44 19.40 12.84
CA MET A 167 0.26 18.81 13.47
C MET A 167 0.67 17.75 14.48
N LYS A 168 0.25 17.90 15.75
CA LYS A 168 0.56 16.93 16.82
C LYS A 168 0.13 15.50 16.46
N GLY A 169 -1.01 15.36 15.77
CA GLY A 169 -1.49 14.05 15.30
C GLY A 169 -0.54 13.41 14.28
N LEU A 170 -0.02 14.20 13.32
CA LEU A 170 0.94 13.69 12.34
C LEU A 170 2.29 13.38 12.99
N VAL A 171 2.77 14.19 13.94
CA VAL A 171 4.01 13.88 14.70
C VAL A 171 3.93 12.48 15.31
N ARG A 172 2.88 12.21 16.09
CA ARG A 172 2.67 10.88 16.71
C ARG A 172 2.56 9.75 15.69
N ARG A 173 1.87 10.01 14.57
CA ARG A 173 1.74 9.04 13.48
C ARG A 173 3.10 8.70 12.85
N ARG A 174 3.91 9.71 12.56
CA ARG A 174 5.26 9.52 11.98
C ARG A 174 6.18 8.78 12.93
N GLU A 175 6.11 9.05 14.23
CA GLU A 175 6.87 8.33 15.25
C GLU A 175 6.49 6.85 15.30
N ALA A 176 5.19 6.52 15.28
CA ALA A 176 4.71 5.15 15.27
C ALA A 176 5.09 4.39 13.99
N GLU A 177 4.95 5.03 12.83
CA GLU A 177 5.37 4.46 11.54
C GLU A 177 6.88 4.20 11.51
N ARG A 178 7.70 5.15 11.99
CA ARG A 178 9.15 4.97 12.14
C ARG A 178 9.48 3.81 13.08
N ALA A 179 8.79 3.71 14.22
CA ALA A 179 9.01 2.65 15.19
C ALA A 179 8.67 1.27 14.58
N LEU A 180 7.57 1.16 13.82
CA LEU A 180 7.24 -0.05 13.08
C LEU A 180 8.32 -0.35 12.04
N PHE A 181 8.75 0.63 11.25
CA PHE A 181 9.78 0.44 10.22
C PHE A 181 11.11 -0.13 10.77
N LEU A 182 11.49 0.27 12.00
CA LEU A 182 12.71 -0.19 12.67
C LEU A 182 12.54 -1.50 13.45
N LYS A 183 11.31 -2.00 13.60
CA LYS A 183 11.01 -3.25 14.32
C LYS A 183 11.48 -4.46 13.50
N LYS A 184 12.27 -5.33 14.11
CA LYS A 184 12.79 -6.57 13.52
C LYS A 184 11.91 -7.76 13.86
#